data_AF-A0A497EGR6-F1
#
_entry.id   AF-A0A497EGR6-F1
#
_cell.length_a   1.000
_cell.length_b   1.000
_cell.length_c   1.000
_cell.angle_alpha   90.00
_cell.angle_beta   90.00
_cell.angle_gamma   90.00
#
_symmetry.space_group_name_H-M   'P 1'
#
loop_
_entity.id
_entity.type
_entity.pdbx_description
1 polymer ?
#
loop_
_entity_poly.entity_id
_entity_poly.type
_entity_poly.pdbx_seq_one_letter_code
_entity_poly.pdbx_strand_id
1 'polypeptide(L)'
;MLVAGQALQWQTTLNGQYDLSSGGQPVIQLYLVFKETIMKLFISVLCVVAALVVAVGAAGGGYIVILKNGERLRCNEPLAVDGNLAIVTLSTGQVTSLPIDQVNLVATERYNKLGLGNALTIDELERTEKIGPTPTPRRTLGNYATLSGIGDQVELSSNLPPTPTPTPGIKLQLNPYKDPKINAAFIEILDKKNLYLYRTSAGSQPEYFFIQAVTDTQREVFHALKTVAEAFDMIATRRPDLAPSAIELRMIETSGRTAGTFRITTEDAATLAGGTIPPEKFYVENVIF
;
A
#
# COMPACT_ATOMS: atom_id res chain seq x y z
N MET A 1 -19.78 -5.33 45.14
CA MET A 1 -20.19 -5.03 46.52
C MET A 1 -20.66 -3.59 46.75
N LEU A 2 -20.47 -2.65 45.82
CA LEU A 2 -20.94 -1.24 45.96
C LEU A 2 -22.43 -1.00 45.62
N VAL A 3 -23.12 -1.95 44.97
CA VAL A 3 -24.49 -1.74 44.45
C VAL A 3 -25.58 -2.09 45.48
N ALA A 4 -25.27 -2.93 46.48
CA ALA A 4 -26.24 -3.31 47.51
C ALA A 4 -26.44 -2.23 48.58
N GLY A 5 -25.48 -1.33 48.78
CA GLY A 5 -25.55 -0.26 49.79
C GLY A 5 -26.48 0.89 49.44
N GLN A 6 -26.73 1.15 48.15
CA GLN A 6 -27.59 2.25 47.71
C GLN A 6 -29.09 1.90 47.78
N ALA A 7 -29.47 0.62 47.72
CA ALA A 7 -30.87 0.21 47.75
C ALA A 7 -31.53 0.43 49.13
N LEU A 8 -30.77 0.34 50.24
CA LEU A 8 -31.31 0.54 51.59
C LEU A 8 -31.53 2.01 51.96
N GLN A 9 -30.84 2.94 51.30
CA GLN A 9 -30.94 4.37 51.62
C GLN A 9 -32.18 5.04 51.00
N TRP A 10 -32.84 4.40 50.02
CA TRP A 10 -34.08 4.91 49.41
C TRP A 10 -35.35 4.54 50.18
N GLN A 11 -35.30 3.53 51.05
CA GLN A 11 -36.48 3.09 51.81
C GLN A 11 -36.78 3.98 53.03
N THR A 12 -35.77 4.67 53.57
CA THR A 12 -35.93 5.54 54.74
C THR A 12 -36.47 6.93 54.39
N THR A 13 -36.24 7.41 53.16
CA THR A 13 -36.72 8.74 52.72
C THR A 13 -38.18 8.75 52.28
N LEU A 14 -38.76 7.60 51.91
CA LEU A 14 -40.15 7.52 51.45
C LEU A 14 -41.20 7.42 52.57
N ASN A 15 -40.79 7.09 53.80
CA ASN A 15 -41.72 6.91 54.93
C ASN A 15 -41.97 8.18 55.75
N GLY A 16 -41.30 9.30 55.44
CA GLY A 16 -41.29 10.48 56.31
C GLY A 16 -42.28 11.61 55.99
N GLN A 17 -42.94 11.63 54.83
CA GLN A 17 -43.52 12.90 54.37
C GLN A 17 -44.68 12.81 53.37
N TYR A 18 -45.72 12.01 53.69
CA TYR A 18 -47.01 12.10 52.99
C TYR A 18 -48.15 12.23 54.00
N ASP A 19 -48.46 13.47 54.37
CA ASP A 19 -49.72 13.84 55.02
C ASP A 19 -50.86 13.67 54.00
N LEU A 20 -51.74 12.69 54.24
CA LEU A 20 -52.79 12.26 53.31
C LEU A 20 -54.10 13.06 53.46
N SER A 21 -54.06 14.25 54.08
CA SER A 21 -55.27 15.02 54.41
C SER A 21 -55.79 15.97 53.30
N SER A 22 -55.07 16.17 52.19
CA SER A 22 -55.55 16.99 51.07
C SER A 22 -55.99 16.15 49.88
N GLY A 23 -57.30 16.01 49.70
CA GLY A 23 -57.91 15.37 48.54
C GLY A 23 -57.53 16.07 47.23
N GLY A 24 -56.61 15.48 46.47
CA GLY A 24 -56.21 16.03 45.18
C GLY A 24 -54.97 15.37 44.60
N GLN A 25 -55.18 14.28 43.86
CA GLN A 25 -54.27 13.75 42.83
C GLN A 25 -52.83 13.33 43.25
N PRO A 26 -52.65 12.48 44.28
CA PRO A 26 -51.32 11.90 44.58
C PRO A 26 -50.81 10.96 43.48
N VAL A 27 -51.71 10.46 42.62
CA VAL A 27 -51.36 9.48 41.56
C VAL A 27 -50.57 10.12 40.41
N ILE A 28 -50.85 11.38 40.07
CA ILE A 28 -50.21 12.06 38.92
C ILE A 28 -48.76 12.44 39.25
N GLN A 29 -48.49 12.92 40.47
CA GLN A 29 -47.14 13.29 40.90
C GLN A 29 -46.22 12.08 41.01
N LEU A 30 -46.72 10.95 41.52
CA LEU A 30 -45.96 9.70 41.56
C LEU A 30 -45.62 9.20 40.15
N TYR A 31 -46.55 9.34 39.20
CA TYR A 31 -46.34 8.92 37.80
C TYR A 31 -45.27 9.76 37.09
N LEU A 32 -45.21 11.07 37.35
CA LEU A 32 -44.21 11.97 36.76
C LEU A 32 -42.80 11.70 37.30
N VAL A 33 -42.65 11.52 38.61
CA VAL A 33 -41.35 11.19 39.23
C VAL A 33 -40.86 9.81 38.79
N PHE A 34 -41.77 8.83 38.68
CA PHE A 34 -41.44 7.49 38.19
C PHE A 34 -41.02 7.52 36.72
N LYS A 35 -41.70 8.33 35.88
CA LYS A 35 -41.34 8.50 34.46
C LYS A 35 -39.97 9.14 34.27
N GLU A 36 -39.63 10.19 35.04
CA GLU A 36 -38.29 10.79 34.95
C GLU A 36 -37.18 9.83 35.38
N THR A 37 -37.42 9.07 36.45
CA THR A 37 -36.41 8.15 36.99
C THR A 37 -36.19 6.97 36.04
N ILE A 38 -37.26 6.41 35.46
CA ILE A 38 -37.17 5.37 34.44
C ILE A 38 -36.51 5.90 33.17
N MET A 39 -36.83 7.12 32.73
CA MET A 39 -36.24 7.71 31.53
C MET A 39 -34.72 7.96 31.71
N LYS A 40 -34.28 8.44 32.88
CA LYS A 40 -32.85 8.60 33.20
C LYS A 40 -32.12 7.24 33.26
N LEU A 41 -32.77 6.21 33.80
CA LEU A 41 -32.21 4.85 33.84
C LEU A 41 -32.09 4.25 32.42
N PHE A 42 -33.10 4.43 31.57
CA PHE A 42 -33.08 3.98 30.18
C PHE A 42 -32.01 4.70 29.35
N ILE A 43 -31.87 6.03 29.50
CA ILE A 43 -30.84 6.81 28.80
C ILE A 43 -29.44 6.37 29.27
N SER A 44 -29.24 6.16 30.57
CA SER A 44 -27.98 5.65 31.11
C SER A 44 -27.62 4.27 30.55
N VAL A 45 -28.58 3.34 30.51
CA VAL A 45 -28.36 1.99 29.95
C VAL A 45 -28.07 2.06 28.45
N LEU A 46 -28.80 2.90 27.71
CA LEU A 46 -28.58 3.09 26.28
C LEU A 46 -27.18 3.68 25.99
N CYS A 47 -26.71 4.65 26.79
CA CYS A 47 -25.37 5.21 26.65
C CYS A 47 -24.27 4.18 26.96
N VAL A 48 -24.46 3.32 27.97
CA VAL A 48 -23.51 2.25 28.29
C VAL A 48 -23.46 1.19 27.18
N VAL A 49 -24.62 0.80 26.63
CA VAL A 49 -24.69 -0.14 25.50
C VAL A 49 -24.07 0.47 24.24
N ALA A 50 -24.32 1.75 23.94
CA ALA A 50 -23.71 2.44 22.80
C ALA A 50 -22.18 2.55 22.96
N ALA A 51 -21.68 2.86 24.16
CA ALA A 51 -20.25 2.87 24.44
C ALA A 51 -19.61 1.48 24.30
N LEU A 52 -20.34 0.41 24.67
CA LEU A 52 -19.87 -0.96 24.51
C LEU A 52 -19.80 -1.39 23.03
N VAL A 53 -20.75 -0.96 22.20
CA VAL A 53 -20.76 -1.26 20.75
C VAL A 53 -19.63 -0.54 20.02
N VAL A 54 -19.29 0.69 20.42
CA VAL A 54 -18.15 1.43 19.83
C VAL A 54 -16.80 0.83 20.26
N ALA A 55 -16.69 0.27 21.47
CA ALA A 55 -15.45 -0.33 21.94
C ALA A 55 -15.06 -1.64 21.20
N VAL A 56 -16.03 -2.37 20.63
CA VAL A 56 -15.77 -3.61 19.88
C VAL A 56 -15.30 -3.35 18.44
N GLY A 57 -15.59 -2.16 17.88
CA GLY A 57 -15.19 -1.78 16.51
C GLY A 57 -13.78 -1.18 16.39
N ALA A 58 -13.05 -1.01 17.49
CA ALA A 58 -11.77 -0.27 17.51
C ALA A 58 -10.52 -1.15 17.71
N ALA A 59 -10.63 -2.47 17.53
CA ALA A 59 -9.45 -3.33 17.43
C ALA A 59 -8.92 -3.32 16.00
N GLY A 60 -8.30 -2.20 15.59
CA GLY A 60 -7.54 -2.06 14.34
C GLY A 60 -6.22 -2.86 14.33
N GLY A 61 -6.27 -4.12 14.78
CA GLY A 61 -5.16 -5.06 14.66
C GLY A 61 -5.32 -5.82 13.35
N GLY A 62 -4.42 -5.58 12.38
CA GLY A 62 -4.45 -6.29 11.11
C GLY A 62 -4.50 -7.81 11.34
N TYR A 63 -5.50 -8.46 10.75
CA TYR A 63 -5.70 -9.90 10.87
C TYR A 63 -4.63 -10.62 10.05
N ILE A 64 -3.91 -11.58 10.63
CA ILE A 64 -2.85 -12.28 9.93
C ILE A 64 -3.28 -13.71 9.64
N VAL A 65 -3.34 -14.07 8.36
CA VAL A 65 -3.58 -15.44 7.90
C VAL A 65 -2.24 -16.15 7.71
N ILE A 66 -2.06 -17.28 8.39
CA ILE A 66 -0.86 -18.11 8.28
C ILE A 66 -1.15 -19.25 7.32
N LEU A 67 -0.38 -19.30 6.24
CA LEU A 67 -0.40 -20.40 5.27
C LEU A 67 0.44 -21.58 5.80
N LYS A 68 0.16 -22.80 5.31
CA LYS A 68 0.88 -24.02 5.71
C LYS A 68 2.36 -24.00 5.29
N ASN A 69 2.72 -23.23 4.26
CA ASN A 69 4.10 -22.98 3.85
C ASN A 69 4.87 -22.07 4.85
N GLY A 70 4.19 -21.52 5.87
CA GLY A 70 4.76 -20.61 6.86
C GLY A 70 4.65 -19.12 6.48
N GLU A 71 4.15 -18.82 5.29
CA GLU A 71 3.92 -17.45 4.83
C GLU A 71 2.75 -16.80 5.59
N ARG A 72 2.88 -15.51 5.86
CA ARG A 72 1.91 -14.73 6.64
C ARG A 72 1.31 -13.65 5.76
N LEU A 73 0.01 -13.77 5.48
CA LEU A 73 -0.75 -12.79 4.72
C LEU A 73 -1.43 -11.80 5.66
N ARG A 74 -1.27 -10.51 5.38
CA ARG A 74 -1.95 -9.45 6.12
C ARG A 74 -3.31 -9.16 5.51
N CYS A 75 -4.33 -9.24 6.34
CA CYS A 75 -5.72 -9.06 5.96
C CYS A 75 -6.36 -7.94 6.78
N ASN A 76 -7.26 -7.18 6.14
CA ASN A 76 -8.03 -6.15 6.81
C ASN A 76 -9.21 -6.74 7.58
N GLU A 77 -9.71 -7.89 7.16
CA GLU A 77 -10.88 -8.55 7.73
C GLU A 77 -10.55 -9.98 8.17
N PRO A 78 -11.28 -10.53 9.15
CA PRO A 78 -11.19 -11.93 9.51
C PRO A 78 -11.46 -12.82 8.30
N LEU A 79 -10.71 -13.91 8.20
CA LEU A 79 -10.92 -14.96 7.21
C LEU A 79 -12.38 -15.45 7.25
N ALA A 80 -13.06 -15.43 6.10
CA ALA A 80 -14.35 -16.10 5.91
C ALA A 80 -14.14 -17.44 5.20
N VAL A 81 -14.73 -18.51 5.73
CA VAL A 81 -14.69 -19.83 5.10
C VAL A 81 -16.00 -20.06 4.38
N ASP A 82 -15.92 -20.25 3.05
CA ASP A 82 -17.05 -20.59 2.20
C ASP A 82 -16.76 -21.92 1.48
N GLY A 83 -17.36 -23.00 1.99
CA GLY A 83 -17.13 -24.35 1.50
C GLY A 83 -15.66 -24.78 1.59
N ASN A 84 -15.02 -24.99 0.43
CA ASN A 84 -13.62 -25.41 0.32
C ASN A 84 -12.64 -24.23 0.12
N LEU A 85 -13.13 -22.99 0.16
CA LEU A 85 -12.35 -21.79 -0.07
C LEU A 85 -12.34 -20.88 1.17
N ALA A 86 -11.18 -20.30 1.39
CA ALA A 86 -10.88 -19.26 2.34
C ALA A 86 -10.92 -17.91 1.60
N ILE A 87 -11.93 -17.09 1.87
CA ILE A 87 -12.04 -15.74 1.32
C ILE A 87 -11.33 -14.79 2.29
N VAL A 88 -10.32 -14.08 1.79
CA VAL A 88 -9.53 -13.15 2.59
C VAL A 88 -9.46 -11.79 1.89
N THR A 89 -9.72 -10.74 2.66
CA THR A 89 -9.56 -9.35 2.21
C THR A 89 -8.17 -8.89 2.60
N LEU A 90 -7.28 -8.74 1.62
CA LEU A 90 -5.90 -8.30 1.84
C LEU A 90 -5.87 -6.87 2.42
N SER A 91 -4.73 -6.50 3.02
CA SER A 91 -4.53 -5.14 3.53
C SER A 91 -4.68 -4.04 2.48
N THR A 92 -4.50 -4.39 1.21
CA THR A 92 -4.72 -3.53 0.04
C THR A 92 -6.19 -3.32 -0.33
N GLY A 93 -7.13 -4.01 0.34
CA GLY A 93 -8.56 -4.01 0.01
C GLY A 93 -8.95 -4.98 -1.11
N GLN A 94 -7.99 -5.70 -1.68
CA GLN A 94 -8.27 -6.74 -2.67
C GLN A 94 -8.80 -8.00 -1.97
N VAL A 95 -9.95 -8.49 -2.43
CA VAL A 95 -10.50 -9.79 -2.00
C VAL A 95 -9.85 -10.90 -2.83
N THR A 96 -9.29 -11.91 -2.17
CA THR A 96 -8.73 -13.10 -2.83
C THR A 96 -9.30 -14.37 -2.19
N SER A 97 -9.43 -15.41 -3.00
CA SER A 97 -9.85 -16.74 -2.55
C SER A 97 -8.66 -17.69 -2.56
N LEU A 98 -8.45 -18.36 -1.42
CA LEU A 98 -7.40 -19.33 -1.21
C LEU A 98 -8.02 -20.70 -0.93
N PRO A 99 -7.43 -21.81 -1.40
CA PRO A 99 -7.84 -23.14 -0.98
C PRO A 99 -7.69 -23.32 0.55
N ILE A 100 -8.70 -23.85 1.23
CA ILE A 100 -8.69 -24.02 2.70
C ILE A 100 -7.58 -24.97 3.18
N ASP A 101 -7.15 -25.89 2.31
CA ASP A 101 -6.05 -26.83 2.54
C ASP A 101 -4.67 -26.14 2.59
N GLN A 102 -4.53 -24.95 2.02
CA GLN A 102 -3.30 -24.16 2.09
C GLN A 102 -3.24 -23.27 3.34
N VAL A 103 -4.38 -23.04 4.01
CA VAL A 103 -4.46 -22.20 5.19
C VAL A 103 -4.28 -23.03 6.47
N ASN A 104 -3.44 -22.56 7.38
CA ASN A 104 -3.32 -23.14 8.72
C ASN A 104 -4.23 -22.38 9.69
N LEU A 105 -5.48 -22.83 9.79
CA LEU A 105 -6.51 -22.23 10.65
C LEU A 105 -6.09 -22.17 12.13
N VAL A 106 -5.48 -23.24 12.62
CA VAL A 106 -5.07 -23.35 14.04
C VAL A 106 -3.95 -22.36 14.35
N ALA A 107 -2.96 -22.24 13.46
CA ALA A 107 -1.87 -21.28 13.63
C ALA A 107 -2.37 -19.84 13.50
N THR A 108 -3.23 -19.57 12.51
CA THR A 108 -3.87 -18.27 12.27
C THR A 108 -4.64 -17.80 13.50
N GLU A 109 -5.50 -18.65 14.07
CA GLU A 109 -6.30 -18.29 15.24
C GLU A 109 -5.43 -18.09 16.49
N ARG A 110 -4.43 -18.96 16.72
CA ARG A 110 -3.47 -18.80 17.82
C ARG A 110 -2.70 -17.49 17.72
N TYR A 111 -2.22 -17.14 16.52
CA TYR A 111 -1.45 -15.92 16.30
C TYR A 111 -2.30 -14.67 16.55
N ASN A 112 -3.52 -14.63 16.00
CA ASN A 112 -4.42 -13.48 16.19
C ASN A 112 -4.93 -13.37 17.64
N LYS A 113 -5.08 -14.48 18.37
CA LYS A 113 -5.42 -14.47 19.81
C LYS A 113 -4.34 -13.86 20.69
N LEU A 114 -3.09 -13.85 20.25
CA LEU A 114 -2.00 -13.19 20.97
C LEU A 114 -2.07 -11.65 20.85
N GLY A 115 -2.98 -11.12 20.02
CA GLY A 115 -3.16 -9.68 19.86
C GLY A 115 -1.93 -8.97 19.31
N LEU A 116 -1.00 -9.72 18.71
CA LEU A 116 0.29 -9.21 18.28
C LEU A 116 0.16 -8.21 17.14
N GLY A 117 -0.98 -8.14 16.44
CA GLY A 117 -1.20 -7.19 15.36
C GLY A 117 -0.01 -7.13 14.41
N ASN A 118 0.52 -5.93 14.17
CA ASN A 118 1.71 -5.70 13.33
C ASN A 118 3.05 -5.89 14.06
N ALA A 119 3.07 -6.32 15.33
CA ALA A 119 4.30 -6.50 16.08
C ALA A 119 5.03 -7.75 15.57
N LEU A 120 6.15 -7.52 14.90
CA LEU A 120 7.17 -8.54 14.66
C LEU A 120 7.71 -8.98 16.02
N THR A 121 7.48 -10.24 16.38
CA THR A 121 8.11 -10.85 17.57
C THR A 121 9.62 -10.88 17.40
N ILE A 122 10.37 -10.54 18.44
CA ILE A 122 11.84 -10.38 18.42
C ILE A 122 12.57 -11.68 17.98
N ASP A 123 11.95 -12.84 18.11
CA ASP A 123 12.44 -14.14 17.57
C ASP A 123 12.54 -14.15 16.02
N GLU A 124 11.94 -13.16 15.34
CA GLU A 124 12.00 -12.92 13.89
C GLU A 124 13.16 -11.95 13.50
N LEU A 125 13.74 -11.23 14.46
CA LEU A 125 14.94 -10.41 14.25
C LEU A 125 16.23 -11.24 14.26
N GLU A 126 16.25 -12.38 14.96
CA GLU A 126 17.45 -13.24 15.02
C GLU A 126 17.61 -14.16 13.78
N ARG A 127 16.55 -14.37 13.00
CA ARG A 127 16.64 -15.08 11.71
C ARG A 127 16.92 -14.16 10.51
N THR A 128 17.01 -12.85 10.74
CA THR A 128 17.35 -11.85 9.73
C THR A 128 18.60 -11.07 10.15
N GLU A 129 19.71 -11.77 10.42
CA GLU A 129 21.01 -11.12 10.52
C GLU A 129 21.56 -10.76 9.12
N LYS A 130 21.22 -9.53 8.69
CA LYS A 130 22.23 -8.59 8.20
C LYS A 130 21.70 -7.17 8.37
N ILE A 131 21.79 -6.68 9.59
CA ILE A 131 21.48 -5.29 9.95
C ILE A 131 22.59 -4.40 9.38
N GLY A 132 22.30 -3.68 8.30
CA GLY A 132 22.97 -2.41 8.00
C GLY A 132 22.47 -1.33 8.97
N PRO A 133 23.28 -0.30 9.28
CA PRO A 133 23.05 0.58 10.42
C PRO A 133 21.74 1.37 10.32
N THR A 134 21.15 1.59 11.49
CA THR A 134 19.89 2.29 11.79
C THR A 134 19.71 3.58 10.97
N PRO A 135 18.55 3.81 10.31
CA PRO A 135 18.28 5.08 9.66
C PRO A 135 18.04 6.15 10.72
N THR A 136 19.06 6.96 10.99
CA THR A 136 18.88 8.31 11.53
C THR A 136 17.92 9.05 10.61
N PRO A 137 16.95 9.84 11.11
CA PRO A 137 16.01 10.57 10.26
C PRO A 137 16.77 11.40 9.23
N ARG A 138 16.74 10.99 7.96
CA ARG A 138 17.32 11.74 6.86
C ARG A 138 16.40 12.92 6.57
N ARG A 139 16.91 14.11 6.90
CA ARG A 139 16.44 15.40 6.42
C ARG A 139 16.21 15.32 4.90
N THR A 140 15.14 15.98 4.46
CA THR A 140 14.72 16.07 3.07
C THR A 140 15.86 16.53 2.14
N LEU A 141 15.89 15.96 0.94
CA LEU A 141 16.93 16.09 -0.11
C LEU A 141 17.00 17.48 -0.77
N GLY A 142 16.67 18.56 -0.06
CA GLY A 142 16.85 19.94 -0.51
C GLY A 142 18.16 20.60 -0.07
N ASN A 143 18.96 19.97 0.81
CA ASN A 143 20.00 20.68 1.58
C ASN A 143 21.45 20.22 1.41
N TYR A 144 21.78 19.29 0.50
CA TYR A 144 23.18 18.89 0.27
C TYR A 144 23.50 18.71 -1.21
N ALA A 145 23.59 19.83 -1.91
CA ALA A 145 24.39 19.95 -3.12
C ALA A 145 25.27 21.21 -2.99
N THR A 146 26.26 21.17 -2.10
CA THR A 146 27.40 22.09 -2.19
C THR A 146 28.54 21.33 -2.89
N LEU A 147 28.56 21.44 -4.20
CA LEU A 147 29.72 21.09 -5.00
C LEU A 147 30.75 22.21 -4.80
N SER A 148 31.83 21.93 -4.05
CA SER A 148 32.99 22.82 -4.02
C SER A 148 33.66 22.80 -5.39
N GLY A 149 33.58 23.93 -6.09
CA GLY A 149 34.42 24.20 -7.25
C GLY A 149 33.64 24.72 -8.44
N ILE A 150 33.83 26.02 -8.70
CA ILE A 150 33.34 26.84 -9.82
C ILE A 150 32.04 27.58 -9.48
N GLY A 151 32.17 28.90 -9.53
CA GLY A 151 31.33 29.87 -8.86
C GLY A 151 29.93 30.04 -9.43
N ASP A 152 29.08 30.45 -8.50
CA ASP A 152 27.83 31.21 -8.58
C ASP A 152 26.84 30.96 -9.72
N GLN A 153 25.67 30.50 -9.25
CA GLN A 153 24.34 30.50 -9.86
C GLN A 153 24.07 29.49 -10.96
N VAL A 154 23.94 28.23 -10.56
CA VAL A 154 22.86 27.38 -11.10
C VAL A 154 22.08 26.80 -9.93
N GLU A 155 21.03 27.51 -9.52
CA GLU A 155 20.00 26.98 -8.64
C GLU A 155 19.26 25.85 -9.37
N LEU A 156 19.29 24.62 -8.83
CA LEU A 156 18.26 23.60 -9.13
C LEU A 156 16.97 23.99 -8.40
N SER A 157 16.38 25.11 -8.80
CA SER A 157 14.96 25.35 -8.64
C SER A 157 14.32 25.07 -9.99
N SER A 158 13.56 23.99 -10.08
CA SER A 158 12.58 23.81 -11.14
C SER A 158 11.43 24.82 -10.93
N ASN A 159 11.72 26.10 -11.12
CA ASN A 159 10.72 27.14 -11.41
C ASN A 159 10.60 27.39 -12.92
N LEU A 160 11.33 26.64 -13.74
CA LEU A 160 10.96 26.50 -15.14
C LEU A 160 9.74 25.57 -15.17
N PRO A 161 8.57 26.03 -15.68
CA PRO A 161 7.46 25.13 -15.92
C PRO A 161 8.01 23.95 -16.75
N PRO A 162 7.72 22.69 -16.37
CA PRO A 162 8.12 21.56 -17.19
C PRO A 162 7.66 21.87 -18.61
N THR A 163 8.53 21.77 -19.62
CA THR A 163 8.09 21.93 -21.00
C THR A 163 7.01 20.88 -21.22
N PRO A 164 5.72 21.26 -21.22
CA PRO A 164 4.67 20.29 -21.27
C PRO A 164 4.51 20.02 -22.74
N THR A 165 5.28 19.06 -23.24
CA THR A 165 4.78 18.28 -24.35
C THR A 165 4.09 17.11 -23.69
N PRO A 166 2.79 17.22 -23.35
CA PRO A 166 2.04 16.05 -22.92
C PRO A 166 2.11 15.08 -24.09
N THR A 167 2.96 14.07 -24.01
CA THR A 167 2.90 12.98 -24.97
C THR A 167 1.75 12.11 -24.48
N PRO A 168 0.58 12.17 -25.13
CA PRO A 168 -0.56 11.43 -24.66
C PRO A 168 -0.27 9.93 -24.84
N GLY A 169 -0.59 9.13 -23.83
CA GLY A 169 -0.93 7.72 -24.09
C GLY A 169 0.17 6.67 -23.96
N ILE A 170 1.32 6.95 -23.33
CA ILE A 170 2.27 5.87 -22.96
C ILE A 170 1.67 5.07 -21.81
N LYS A 171 0.96 3.99 -22.15
CA LYS A 171 0.28 3.09 -21.22
C LYS A 171 0.44 1.65 -21.70
N LEU A 172 0.39 0.73 -20.75
CA LEU A 172 0.32 -0.70 -21.06
C LEU A 172 -0.90 -0.96 -21.94
N GLN A 173 -0.66 -1.54 -23.11
CA GLN A 173 -1.70 -1.94 -24.04
C GLN A 173 -2.03 -3.42 -23.87
N LEU A 174 -3.24 -3.82 -24.26
CA LEU A 174 -3.62 -5.23 -24.24
C LEU A 174 -2.98 -6.02 -25.40
N ASN A 175 -2.64 -5.32 -26.49
CA ASN A 175 -2.08 -5.95 -27.68
C ASN A 175 -0.57 -6.19 -27.51
N PRO A 176 -0.08 -7.39 -27.85
CA PRO A 176 1.36 -7.64 -27.92
C PRO A 176 2.00 -6.86 -29.08
N TYR A 177 3.32 -6.70 -29.04
CA TYR A 177 4.07 -6.11 -30.14
C TYR A 177 3.95 -6.97 -31.41
N LYS A 178 3.97 -6.32 -32.60
CA LYS A 178 3.72 -6.95 -33.90
C LYS A 178 4.55 -8.20 -34.16
N ASP A 179 5.83 -8.17 -33.79
CA ASP A 179 6.77 -9.25 -34.04
C ASP A 179 7.02 -10.09 -32.78
N PRO A 180 6.55 -11.35 -32.72
CA PRO A 180 6.70 -12.20 -31.55
C PRO A 180 8.17 -12.55 -31.27
N LYS A 181 9.03 -12.56 -32.31
CA LYS A 181 10.48 -12.81 -32.18
C LYS A 181 11.18 -11.69 -31.42
N ILE A 182 10.75 -10.44 -31.63
CA ILE A 182 11.30 -9.29 -30.91
C ILE A 182 10.87 -9.33 -29.46
N ASN A 183 9.58 -9.61 -29.22
CA ASN A 183 9.09 -9.77 -27.85
C ASN A 183 9.84 -10.87 -27.09
N ALA A 184 10.06 -12.04 -27.72
CA ALA A 184 10.84 -13.14 -27.13
C ALA A 184 12.31 -12.75 -26.87
N ALA A 185 12.95 -12.02 -27.79
CA ALA A 185 14.32 -11.56 -27.61
C ALA A 185 14.45 -10.57 -26.45
N PHE A 186 13.50 -9.64 -26.30
CA PHE A 186 13.47 -8.76 -25.13
C PHE A 186 13.32 -9.56 -23.84
N ILE A 187 12.35 -10.49 -23.77
CA ILE A 187 12.13 -11.33 -22.59
C ILE A 187 13.40 -12.08 -22.21
N GLU A 188 14.07 -12.74 -23.17
CA GLU A 188 15.31 -13.47 -22.92
C GLU A 188 16.42 -12.57 -22.35
N ILE A 189 16.60 -11.36 -22.91
CA ILE A 189 17.65 -10.44 -22.47
C ILE A 189 17.33 -9.83 -21.10
N LEU A 190 16.08 -9.42 -20.87
CA LEU A 190 15.64 -8.81 -19.61
C LEU A 190 15.74 -9.81 -18.45
N ASP A 191 15.31 -11.05 -18.67
CA ASP A 191 15.43 -12.13 -17.69
C ASP A 191 16.89 -12.44 -17.36
N LYS A 192 17.74 -12.54 -18.39
CA LYS A 192 19.19 -12.77 -18.23
C LYS A 192 19.89 -11.66 -17.44
N LYS A 193 19.37 -10.43 -17.52
CA LYS A 193 19.86 -9.26 -16.79
C LYS A 193 19.15 -9.02 -15.46
N ASN A 194 18.34 -9.98 -15.00
CA ASN A 194 17.66 -9.95 -13.72
C ASN A 194 16.68 -8.78 -13.55
N LEU A 195 16.03 -8.34 -14.64
CA LEU A 195 14.86 -7.47 -14.56
C LEU A 195 13.63 -8.37 -14.53
N TYR A 196 13.07 -8.68 -13.35
CA TYR A 196 12.05 -9.73 -13.22
C TYR A 196 10.60 -9.24 -13.19
N LEU A 197 10.35 -8.01 -12.71
CA LEU A 197 9.00 -7.47 -12.58
C LEU A 197 8.70 -6.51 -13.73
N TYR A 198 8.42 -7.09 -14.90
CA TYR A 198 8.06 -6.30 -16.08
C TYR A 198 6.89 -6.89 -16.86
N ARG A 199 6.30 -6.07 -17.71
CA ARG A 199 5.29 -6.43 -18.71
C ARG A 199 5.65 -5.78 -20.02
N THR A 200 5.40 -6.46 -21.13
CA THR A 200 5.63 -5.94 -22.48
C THR A 200 4.31 -5.82 -23.24
N SER A 201 4.23 -4.84 -24.13
CA SER A 201 3.10 -4.67 -25.06
C SER A 201 3.53 -3.90 -26.31
N ALA A 202 2.59 -3.70 -27.24
CA ALA A 202 2.74 -2.64 -28.22
C ALA A 202 2.79 -1.26 -27.53
N GLY A 203 3.60 -0.35 -28.09
CA GLY A 203 3.70 1.04 -27.63
C GLY A 203 2.62 1.94 -28.21
N SER A 204 2.71 3.23 -27.86
CA SER A 204 1.76 4.25 -28.32
C SER A 204 1.70 4.37 -29.85
N GLN A 205 2.77 3.97 -30.54
CA GLN A 205 2.83 3.82 -31.99
C GLN A 205 3.05 2.36 -32.37
N PRO A 206 2.59 1.90 -33.55
CA PRO A 206 2.78 0.52 -34.02
C PRO A 206 4.24 0.06 -34.11
N GLU A 207 5.15 1.01 -34.31
CA GLU A 207 6.59 0.79 -34.42
C GLU A 207 7.33 0.86 -33.08
N TYR A 208 6.62 1.15 -31.98
CA TYR A 208 7.21 1.29 -30.67
C TYR A 208 6.98 0.04 -29.83
N PHE A 209 8.00 -0.34 -29.07
CA PHE A 209 7.92 -1.43 -28.10
C PHE A 209 7.69 -0.84 -26.71
N PHE A 210 6.74 -1.37 -25.95
CA PHE A 210 6.44 -0.88 -24.62
C PHE A 210 6.88 -1.85 -23.55
N ILE A 211 7.51 -1.32 -22.50
CA ILE A 211 7.95 -2.06 -21.32
C ILE A 211 7.45 -1.31 -20.09
N GLN A 212 6.68 -1.98 -19.24
CA GLN A 212 6.39 -1.51 -17.90
C GLN A 212 7.22 -2.29 -16.89
N ALA A 213 8.03 -1.62 -16.07
CA ALA A 213 8.83 -2.24 -15.02
C ALA A 213 8.39 -1.75 -13.63
N VAL A 214 8.48 -2.63 -12.62
CA VAL A 214 8.26 -2.27 -11.22
C VAL A 214 9.61 -1.97 -10.56
N THR A 215 9.75 -0.76 -10.01
CA THR A 215 10.98 -0.26 -9.38
C THR A 215 10.63 0.53 -8.12
N ASP A 216 11.06 0.06 -6.96
CA ASP A 216 10.78 0.70 -5.66
C ASP A 216 11.95 1.55 -5.16
N THR A 217 13.13 1.38 -5.75
CA THR A 217 14.35 2.10 -5.37
C THR A 217 14.99 2.82 -6.55
N GLN A 218 15.68 3.92 -6.27
CA GLN A 218 16.47 4.66 -7.26
C GLN A 218 17.48 3.75 -7.99
N ARG A 219 18.09 2.80 -7.27
CA ARG A 219 19.02 1.84 -7.86
C ARG A 219 18.34 0.94 -8.89
N GLU A 220 17.11 0.51 -8.63
CA GLU A 220 16.31 -0.29 -9.57
C GLU A 220 15.88 0.50 -10.78
N VAL A 221 15.53 1.78 -10.61
CA VAL A 221 15.23 2.70 -11.72
C VAL A 221 16.39 2.77 -12.72
N PHE A 222 17.60 3.05 -12.23
CA PHE A 222 18.77 3.13 -13.11
C PHE A 222 19.19 1.78 -13.67
N HIS A 223 19.04 0.70 -12.89
CA HIS A 223 19.25 -0.65 -13.37
C HIS A 223 18.30 -1.02 -14.51
N ALA A 224 17.00 -0.72 -14.38
CA ALA A 224 16.00 -0.97 -15.40
C ALA A 224 16.26 -0.15 -16.67
N LEU A 225 16.53 1.14 -16.52
CA LEU A 225 16.86 2.03 -17.63
C LEU A 225 18.07 1.52 -18.43
N LYS A 226 19.16 1.18 -17.73
CA LYS A 226 20.38 0.61 -18.34
C LYS A 226 20.09 -0.72 -19.02
N THR A 227 19.38 -1.62 -18.34
CA THR A 227 19.07 -2.96 -18.85
C THR A 227 18.24 -2.91 -20.12
N VAL A 228 17.22 -2.03 -20.16
CA VAL A 228 16.36 -1.83 -21.33
C VAL A 228 17.13 -1.23 -22.50
N ALA A 229 17.96 -0.20 -22.23
CA ALA A 229 18.81 0.41 -23.25
C ALA A 229 19.78 -0.61 -23.87
N GLU A 230 20.47 -1.40 -23.05
CA GLU A 230 21.38 -2.45 -23.54
C GLU A 230 20.63 -3.56 -24.30
N ALA A 231 19.41 -3.92 -23.89
CA ALA A 231 18.60 -4.88 -24.63
C ALA A 231 18.21 -4.33 -26.01
N PHE A 232 17.85 -3.05 -26.07
CA PHE A 232 17.50 -2.38 -27.32
C PHE A 232 18.70 -2.32 -28.27
N ASP A 233 19.84 -1.86 -27.77
CA ASP A 233 21.08 -1.75 -28.54
C ASP A 233 21.54 -3.12 -29.10
N MET A 234 21.44 -4.18 -28.31
CA MET A 234 21.75 -5.54 -28.76
C MET A 234 20.82 -6.02 -29.89
N ILE A 235 19.52 -5.72 -29.80
CA ILE A 235 18.55 -6.11 -30.82
C ILE A 235 18.76 -5.27 -32.09
N ALA A 236 18.92 -3.96 -31.95
CA ALA A 236 19.17 -3.04 -33.06
C ALA A 236 20.45 -3.38 -33.82
N THR A 237 21.53 -3.75 -33.11
CA THR A 237 22.81 -4.14 -33.73
C THR A 237 22.72 -5.48 -34.46
N ARG A 238 21.98 -6.46 -33.92
CA ARG A 238 21.91 -7.81 -34.50
C ARG A 238 20.87 -7.93 -35.61
N ARG A 239 19.75 -7.22 -35.49
CA ARG A 239 18.59 -7.29 -36.39
C ARG A 239 17.98 -5.90 -36.61
N PRO A 240 18.66 -5.02 -37.35
CA PRO A 240 18.18 -3.66 -37.60
C PRO A 240 16.86 -3.63 -38.39
N ASP A 241 16.57 -4.68 -39.16
CA ASP A 241 15.36 -4.84 -39.96
C ASP A 241 14.09 -5.10 -39.14
N LEU A 242 14.24 -5.64 -37.93
CA LEU A 242 13.13 -6.00 -37.04
C LEU A 242 13.09 -5.16 -35.76
N ALA A 243 14.10 -4.34 -35.52
CA ALA A 243 14.18 -3.53 -34.31
C ALA A 243 13.04 -2.50 -34.26
N PRO A 244 12.43 -2.27 -33.08
CA PRO A 244 11.47 -1.19 -32.92
C PRO A 244 12.14 0.16 -33.17
N SER A 245 11.36 1.16 -33.61
CA SER A 245 11.90 2.51 -33.83
C SER A 245 12.25 3.22 -32.53
N ALA A 246 11.51 2.92 -31.46
CA ALA A 246 11.79 3.41 -30.11
C ALA A 246 11.20 2.46 -29.06
N ILE A 247 11.73 2.54 -27.83
CA ILE A 247 11.15 1.87 -26.67
C ILE A 247 10.49 2.89 -25.77
N GLU A 248 9.25 2.60 -25.37
CA GLU A 248 8.56 3.32 -24.33
C GLU A 248 8.68 2.55 -23.02
N LEU A 249 9.49 3.07 -22.10
CA LEU A 249 9.71 2.49 -20.78
C LEU A 249 8.88 3.25 -19.75
N ARG A 250 7.98 2.57 -19.07
CA ARG A 250 7.24 3.10 -17.93
C ARG A 250 7.68 2.38 -16.66
N MET A 251 8.18 3.13 -15.69
CA MET A 251 8.55 2.60 -14.38
C MET A 251 7.48 2.99 -13.36
N ILE A 252 7.04 2.01 -12.58
CA ILE A 252 6.06 2.19 -11.50
C ILE A 252 6.59 1.61 -10.20
N GLU A 253 6.21 2.17 -9.07
CA GLU A 253 6.44 1.57 -7.76
C GLU A 253 5.40 0.48 -7.48
N THR A 254 5.68 -0.39 -6.51
CA THR A 254 4.69 -1.32 -5.94
C THR A 254 3.47 -0.60 -5.35
N SER A 255 3.63 0.66 -4.94
CA SER A 255 2.56 1.56 -4.50
C SER A 255 1.60 1.97 -5.63
N GLY A 256 1.97 1.72 -6.90
CA GLY A 256 1.27 2.17 -8.10
C GLY A 256 1.64 3.60 -8.55
N ARG A 257 2.54 4.28 -7.84
CA ARG A 257 3.05 5.60 -8.25
C ARG A 257 3.97 5.46 -9.46
N THR A 258 3.96 6.47 -10.33
CA THR A 258 4.89 6.52 -11.47
C THR A 258 6.27 6.92 -10.96
N ALA A 259 7.27 6.08 -11.22
CA ALA A 259 8.68 6.38 -10.92
C ALA A 259 9.37 7.09 -12.10
N GLY A 260 8.82 7.01 -13.31
CA GLY A 260 9.25 7.77 -14.47
C GLY A 260 8.82 7.12 -15.78
N THR A 261 8.65 7.92 -16.84
CA THR A 261 8.36 7.41 -18.18
C THR A 261 9.41 7.92 -19.15
N PHE A 262 9.85 7.08 -20.10
CA PHE A 262 10.92 7.37 -21.03
C PHE A 262 10.53 6.92 -22.43
N ARG A 263 10.98 7.68 -23.42
CA ARG A 263 11.04 7.23 -24.81
C ARG A 263 12.51 7.14 -25.19
N ILE A 264 13.00 5.93 -25.37
CA ILE A 264 14.40 5.63 -25.66
C ILE A 264 14.50 5.36 -27.17
N THR A 265 15.22 6.20 -27.89
CA THR A 265 15.55 5.97 -29.30
C THR A 265 16.74 5.03 -29.44
N THR A 266 17.02 4.56 -30.65
CA THR A 266 18.20 3.72 -30.92
C THR A 266 19.50 4.43 -30.57
N GLU A 267 19.57 5.74 -30.77
CA GLU A 267 20.75 6.57 -30.43
C GLU A 267 20.92 6.69 -28.91
N ASP A 268 19.83 6.92 -28.18
CA ASP A 268 19.82 6.93 -26.71
C ASP A 268 20.25 5.57 -26.14
N ALA A 269 19.75 4.49 -26.73
CA ALA A 269 20.11 3.13 -26.33
C ALA A 269 21.61 2.87 -26.50
N ALA A 270 22.19 3.25 -27.64
CA ALA A 270 23.62 3.09 -27.91
C ALA A 270 24.48 3.90 -26.93
N THR A 271 24.08 5.13 -26.61
CA THR A 271 24.84 5.98 -25.67
C THR A 271 24.75 5.50 -24.21
N LEU A 272 23.58 5.01 -23.77
CA LEU A 272 23.37 4.41 -22.46
C LEU A 272 24.08 3.05 -22.32
N ALA A 273 23.96 2.19 -23.35
CA ALA A 273 24.59 0.88 -23.37
C ALA A 273 26.12 0.97 -23.44
N GLY A 274 26.64 1.93 -24.21
CA GLY A 274 28.07 2.24 -24.28
C GLY A 274 28.62 2.92 -23.02
N GLY A 275 27.75 3.41 -22.12
CA GLY A 275 28.15 4.13 -20.92
C GLY A 275 28.69 5.54 -21.18
N THR A 276 28.45 6.09 -22.37
CA THR A 276 28.82 7.47 -22.73
C THR A 276 28.07 8.48 -21.87
N ILE A 277 26.80 8.19 -21.58
CA ILE A 277 25.96 8.99 -20.69
C ILE A 277 25.61 8.11 -19.47
N PRO A 278 25.87 8.58 -18.23
CA PRO A 278 25.46 7.85 -17.05
C PRO A 278 23.92 7.83 -16.94
N PRO A 279 23.29 6.71 -16.52
CA PRO A 279 21.83 6.58 -16.42
C PRO A 279 21.16 7.71 -15.61
N GLU A 280 21.87 8.24 -14.60
CA GLU A 280 21.42 9.35 -13.75
C GLU A 280 21.24 10.63 -14.55
N LYS A 281 22.20 10.95 -15.42
CA LYS A 281 22.13 12.15 -16.26
C LYS A 281 21.02 12.00 -17.29
N PHE A 282 20.96 10.84 -17.95
CA PHE A 282 19.90 10.55 -18.91
C PHE A 282 18.51 10.67 -18.27
N TYR A 283 18.35 10.14 -17.06
CA TYR A 283 17.10 10.21 -16.31
C TYR A 283 16.63 11.65 -16.14
N VAL A 284 17.51 12.55 -15.65
CA VAL A 284 17.15 13.95 -15.42
C VAL A 284 16.78 14.68 -16.71
N GLU A 285 17.48 14.37 -17.80
CA GLU A 285 17.29 15.04 -19.09
C GLU A 285 16.05 14.56 -19.87
N ASN A 286 15.63 13.29 -19.69
CA ASN A 286 14.67 12.64 -20.58
C ASN A 286 13.42 12.08 -19.88
N VAL A 287 13.27 12.25 -18.56
CA VAL A 287 12.09 11.76 -17.85
C VAL A 287 10.82 12.54 -18.23
N ILE A 288 9.75 11.79 -18.48
CA ILE A 288 8.41 12.27 -18.79
C ILE A 288 7.49 11.90 -17.61
N PHE A 289 6.72 12.88 -17.11
CA PHE A 289 5.73 12.72 -16.04
C PHE A 289 4.29 12.72 -16.57
#